data_AF-A0A5C8J4I1-F1
#
_entry.id   AF-A0A5C8J4I1-F1
#
_cell.length_a   1.000
_cell.length_b   1.000
_cell.length_c   1.000
_cell.angle_alpha   90.00
_cell.angle_beta   90.00
_cell.angle_gamma   90.00
#
_symmetry.space_group_name_H-M   'P 1'
#
loop_
_entity.id
_entity.type
_entity.pdbx_description
1 polymer ?
#
loop_
_entity_poly.entity_id
_entity_poly.type
_entity_poly.pdbx_seq_one_letter_code
_entity_poly.pdbx_strand_id
1 'polypeptide(L)'
;MPITRRALLLVAASAPLAARAHHGWSSFDQDRPIYLEGTARNVKWRNPHAEFMLEVTAGLKLPADLPNRTLPAQTSAVDGKAILARATLPRRTETRWEIELAPLQRLNAWQVPEIKEGQHLGLLGFTFKEDKGEPVLRAEYLFLNGKVYGMRSSPA
;
A
#
# COMPACT_ATOMS: atom_id res chain seq x y z
N MET A 1 40.82 50.47 -8.87
CA MET A 1 39.66 50.34 -7.95
C MET A 1 38.38 50.59 -8.74
N PRO A 2 37.26 49.88 -8.52
CA PRO A 2 37.10 48.56 -7.92
C PRO A 2 36.40 47.54 -8.86
N ILE A 3 36.62 46.26 -8.56
CA ILE A 3 35.98 45.09 -9.16
C ILE A 3 34.56 44.98 -8.57
N THR A 4 33.53 45.08 -9.41
CA THR A 4 32.14 44.93 -8.96
C THR A 4 31.78 43.45 -8.86
N ARG A 5 31.68 42.96 -7.62
CA ARG A 5 31.26 41.61 -7.24
C ARG A 5 29.85 41.33 -7.75
N ARG A 6 29.71 40.49 -8.78
CA ARG A 6 28.41 39.89 -9.11
C ARG A 6 28.16 38.74 -8.13
N ALA A 7 27.28 38.98 -7.17
CA ALA A 7 26.77 37.98 -6.25
C ALA A 7 26.05 36.87 -7.04
N LEU A 8 26.54 35.64 -6.92
CA LEU A 8 25.85 34.45 -7.39
C LEU A 8 24.73 34.13 -6.39
N LEU A 9 23.47 34.37 -6.79
CA LEU A 9 22.31 33.81 -6.10
C LEU A 9 22.27 32.30 -6.37
N LEU A 10 22.66 31.48 -5.40
CA LEU A 10 22.30 30.05 -5.39
C LEU A 10 20.80 29.96 -5.13
N VAL A 11 20.03 29.71 -6.19
CA VAL A 11 18.67 29.19 -6.06
C VAL A 11 18.80 27.76 -5.55
N ALA A 12 18.40 27.53 -4.31
CA ALA A 12 18.23 26.18 -3.78
C ALA A 12 17.17 25.48 -4.61
N ALA A 13 17.60 24.55 -5.46
CA ALA A 13 16.70 23.65 -6.16
C ALA A 13 16.04 22.74 -5.12
N SER A 14 14.85 23.12 -4.66
CA SER A 14 13.90 22.17 -4.08
C SER A 14 13.49 21.21 -5.19
N ALA A 15 14.29 20.15 -5.38
CA ALA A 15 13.90 19.03 -6.20
C ALA A 15 12.60 18.48 -5.59
N PRO A 16 11.47 18.49 -6.30
CA PRO A 16 10.31 17.75 -5.84
C PRO A 16 10.76 16.29 -5.72
N LEU A 17 10.79 15.76 -4.48
CA LEU A 17 10.81 14.31 -4.29
C LEU A 17 9.68 13.80 -5.17
N ALA A 18 10.04 12.99 -6.16
CA ALA A 18 9.12 12.50 -7.17
C ALA A 18 7.87 11.96 -6.45
N ALA A 19 6.76 12.69 -6.55
CA ALA A 19 5.46 12.06 -6.51
C ALA A 19 5.42 11.21 -7.78
N ARG A 20 6.03 10.02 -7.73
CA ARG A 20 5.85 9.02 -8.77
C ARG A 20 4.35 8.83 -8.81
N ALA A 21 3.71 9.12 -9.93
CA ALA A 21 2.30 8.84 -10.08
C ALA A 21 2.14 7.33 -9.86
N HIS A 22 1.68 6.90 -8.69
CA HIS A 22 1.48 5.49 -8.42
C HIS A 22 0.35 5.05 -9.35
N HIS A 23 0.81 4.32 -10.35
CA HIS A 23 0.11 3.95 -11.56
C HIS A 23 -1.21 3.25 -11.24
N GLY A 24 -2.18 3.37 -12.15
CA GLY A 24 -3.38 2.52 -12.09
C GLY A 24 -3.01 1.03 -12.00
N TRP A 25 -3.99 0.20 -11.65
CA TRP A 25 -3.82 -1.24 -11.41
C TRP A 25 -2.99 -2.00 -12.46
N SER A 26 -2.93 -1.50 -13.71
CA SER A 26 -2.15 -2.08 -14.81
C SER A 26 -0.64 -2.16 -14.59
N SER A 27 -0.07 -1.40 -13.65
CA SER A 27 1.37 -1.49 -13.35
C SER A 27 1.71 -2.59 -12.38
N PHE A 28 0.73 -3.17 -11.68
CA PHE A 28 0.94 -4.21 -10.69
C PHE A 28 0.65 -5.59 -11.28
N ASP A 29 1.40 -6.59 -10.80
CA ASP A 29 1.19 -7.99 -11.16
C ASP A 29 -0.03 -8.54 -10.42
N GLN A 30 -1.20 -8.44 -11.06
CA GLN A 30 -2.47 -8.88 -10.48
C GLN A 30 -2.65 -10.40 -10.46
N ASP A 31 -1.74 -11.15 -11.09
CA ASP A 31 -1.77 -12.62 -11.09
C ASP A 31 -1.15 -13.19 -9.81
N ARG A 32 -0.30 -12.40 -9.14
CA ARG A 32 0.47 -12.81 -7.95
C ARG A 32 0.17 -11.93 -6.72
N PRO A 33 -0.94 -12.16 -6.01
CA PRO A 33 -1.27 -11.43 -4.79
C PRO A 33 -0.27 -11.73 -3.67
N ILE A 34 0.25 -10.67 -3.05
CA ILE A 34 1.25 -10.71 -1.99
C ILE A 34 0.58 -10.44 -0.64
N TYR A 35 0.77 -11.35 0.32
CA TYR A 35 0.40 -11.13 1.70
C TYR A 35 1.52 -10.41 2.45
N LEU A 36 1.16 -9.36 3.18
CA LEU A 36 2.03 -8.70 4.16
C LEU A 36 1.29 -8.57 5.49
N GLU A 37 2.05 -8.61 6.58
CA GLU A 37 1.55 -8.35 7.92
C GLU A 37 2.64 -7.65 8.72
N GLY A 38 2.28 -6.68 9.54
CA GLY A 38 3.26 -5.90 10.27
C GLY A 38 2.69 -4.67 10.97
N THR A 39 3.59 -3.77 11.33
CA THR A 39 3.29 -2.55 12.08
C THR A 39 3.28 -1.34 11.15
N ALA A 40 2.23 -0.53 11.20
CA ALA A 40 2.13 0.71 10.46
C ALA A 40 3.06 1.79 11.04
N ARG A 41 3.80 2.45 10.15
CA ARG A 41 4.74 3.54 10.40
C ARG A 41 4.51 4.68 9.43
N ASN A 42 4.89 5.90 9.81
CA ASN A 42 4.83 7.09 8.96
C ASN A 42 3.48 7.25 8.26
N VAL A 43 2.38 7.07 9.00
CA VAL A 43 1.03 7.09 8.41
C VAL A 43 0.68 8.48 7.88
N LYS A 44 0.20 8.54 6.63
CA LYS A 44 -0.30 9.74 5.98
C LYS A 44 -1.75 9.50 5.55
N TRP A 45 -2.68 9.97 6.38
CA TRP A 45 -4.12 9.85 6.12
C TRP A 45 -4.67 11.13 5.45
N ARG A 46 -4.38 11.30 4.15
CA ARG A 46 -4.72 12.51 3.40
C ARG A 46 -5.07 12.19 1.94
N ASN A 47 -5.61 13.16 1.21
CA ASN A 47 -5.92 13.03 -0.22
C ASN A 47 -4.60 13.08 -1.04
N PRO A 48 -4.42 12.34 -2.16
CA PRO A 48 -5.37 11.48 -2.88
C PRO A 48 -5.62 10.09 -2.25
N HIS A 49 -4.57 9.47 -1.71
CA HIS A 49 -4.59 8.14 -1.12
C HIS A 49 -4.04 8.19 0.30
N ALA A 50 -4.58 7.35 1.18
CA ALA A 50 -3.89 7.06 2.43
C ALA A 50 -2.72 6.13 2.13
N GLU A 51 -1.56 6.47 2.69
CA GLU A 51 -0.32 5.71 2.53
C GLU A 51 0.39 5.59 3.88
N PHE A 52 1.18 4.54 4.04
CA PHE A 52 2.03 4.36 5.22
C PHE A 52 3.19 3.42 4.89
N MET A 53 4.22 3.44 5.72
CA MET A 53 5.28 2.43 5.69
C MET A 53 4.87 1.25 6.58
N LEU A 54 4.84 0.05 6.04
CA LEU A 54 4.70 -1.16 6.83
C LEU A 54 6.08 -1.68 7.22
N GLU A 55 6.29 -1.85 8.51
CA GLU A 55 7.38 -2.66 9.06
C GLU A 55 6.88 -4.10 9.19
N VAL A 56 7.32 -4.97 8.27
CA VAL A 56 6.88 -6.36 8.15
C VAL A 56 7.29 -7.18 9.36
N THR A 57 6.37 -7.98 9.89
CA THR A 57 6.62 -8.93 10.97
C THR A 57 7.77 -9.88 10.61
N ALA A 58 8.74 -10.04 11.51
CA ALA A 58 9.82 -11.00 11.35
C ALA A 58 9.29 -12.43 11.23
N GLY A 59 9.82 -13.20 10.27
CA GLY A 59 9.36 -14.57 10.03
C GLY A 59 7.93 -14.66 9.49
N LEU A 60 7.51 -13.65 8.69
CA LEU A 60 6.22 -13.60 8.02
C LEU A 60 5.84 -14.96 7.41
N LYS A 61 4.61 -15.40 7.68
CA LYS A 61 4.01 -16.62 7.13
C LYS A 61 2.65 -16.28 6.55
N LEU A 62 2.20 -17.07 5.57
CA LEU A 62 0.81 -17.03 5.15
C LEU A 62 -0.07 -17.56 6.28
N PRO A 63 -1.12 -16.83 6.67
CA PRO A 63 -2.11 -17.35 7.60
C PRO A 63 -2.80 -18.57 7.00
N ALA A 64 -2.89 -19.67 7.75
CA ALA A 64 -3.48 -20.91 7.27
C ALA A 64 -4.97 -20.77 6.93
N ASP A 65 -5.66 -19.82 7.58
CA ASP A 65 -7.06 -19.50 7.35
C ASP A 65 -7.29 -18.57 6.15
N LEU A 66 -6.23 -17.97 5.59
CA LEU A 66 -6.34 -16.93 4.55
C LEU A 66 -7.23 -17.34 3.36
N PRO A 67 -7.12 -18.55 2.78
CA PRO A 67 -7.98 -18.98 1.65
C PRO A 67 -9.48 -19.06 1.99
N ASN A 68 -9.82 -19.14 3.28
CA ASN A 68 -11.18 -19.36 3.78
C ASN A 68 -11.79 -18.09 4.41
N ARG A 69 -11.05 -16.96 4.45
CA ARG A 69 -11.56 -15.73 5.04
C ARG A 69 -12.77 -15.21 4.25
N THR A 70 -13.82 -14.84 4.97
CA THR A 70 -14.97 -14.16 4.40
C THR A 70 -14.55 -12.76 3.94
N LEU A 71 -14.84 -12.44 2.68
CA LEU A 71 -14.54 -11.15 2.08
C LEU A 71 -15.83 -10.34 1.93
N PRO A 72 -15.78 -9.01 2.15
CA PRO A 72 -16.94 -8.19 1.96
C PRO A 72 -17.25 -8.01 0.45
N ALA A 73 -18.53 -7.88 0.12
CA ALA A 73 -18.97 -7.64 -1.25
C ALA A 73 -18.56 -6.23 -1.72
N GLN A 74 -18.08 -6.13 -2.95
CA GLN A 74 -17.71 -4.86 -3.57
C GLN A 74 -18.55 -4.64 -4.83
N THR A 75 -18.75 -3.38 -5.25
CA THR A 75 -19.52 -3.07 -6.46
C THR A 75 -18.84 -3.60 -7.74
N SER A 76 -17.51 -3.67 -7.76
CA SER A 76 -16.78 -4.38 -8.81
C SER A 76 -16.83 -5.89 -8.57
N ALA A 77 -17.02 -6.66 -9.65
CA ALA A 77 -16.92 -8.11 -9.63
C ALA A 77 -15.47 -8.54 -9.39
N VAL A 78 -15.09 -8.71 -8.13
CA VAL A 78 -13.78 -9.23 -7.71
C VAL A 78 -13.93 -10.69 -7.30
N ASP A 79 -13.20 -11.58 -7.95
CA ASP A 79 -13.07 -12.97 -7.50
C ASP A 79 -12.10 -13.06 -6.31
N GLY A 80 -12.59 -12.60 -5.16
CA GLY A 80 -11.80 -12.54 -3.94
C GLY A 80 -11.34 -13.92 -3.46
N LYS A 81 -12.14 -14.97 -3.69
CA LYS A 81 -11.76 -16.35 -3.33
C LYS A 81 -10.55 -16.80 -4.13
N ALA A 82 -10.53 -16.56 -5.44
CA ALA A 82 -9.38 -16.89 -6.27
C ALA A 82 -8.14 -16.06 -5.89
N ILE A 83 -8.32 -14.79 -5.51
CA ILE A 83 -7.23 -13.94 -5.01
C ILE A 83 -6.63 -14.50 -3.71
N LEU A 84 -7.45 -14.87 -2.72
CA LEU A 84 -6.97 -15.46 -1.47
C LEU A 84 -6.23 -16.78 -1.71
N ALA A 85 -6.74 -17.63 -2.61
CA ALA A 85 -6.15 -18.92 -2.92
C ALA A 85 -4.77 -18.82 -3.60
N ARG A 86 -4.49 -17.72 -4.33
CA ARG A 86 -3.19 -17.48 -4.97
C ARG A 86 -2.22 -16.67 -4.10
N ALA A 87 -2.62 -16.28 -2.89
CA ALA A 87 -1.79 -15.47 -2.02
C ALA A 87 -0.42 -16.13 -1.77
N THR A 88 0.63 -15.34 -1.87
CA THR A 88 2.00 -15.78 -1.67
C THR A 88 2.80 -14.75 -0.87
N LEU A 89 4.00 -15.13 -0.42
CA LEU A 89 4.91 -14.23 0.28
C LEU A 89 5.76 -13.44 -0.73
N PRO A 90 6.29 -12.26 -0.36
CA PRO A 90 7.27 -11.57 -1.18
C PRO A 90 8.51 -12.45 -1.41
N ARG A 91 9.15 -12.30 -2.58
CA ARG A 91 10.44 -12.95 -2.90
C ARG A 91 11.64 -12.14 -2.41
N ARG A 92 11.40 -10.87 -2.10
CA ARG A 92 12.40 -9.91 -1.63
C ARG A 92 12.55 -9.96 -0.10
N THR A 93 13.63 -9.36 0.43
CA THR A 93 14.01 -9.49 1.86
C THR A 93 13.81 -8.21 2.66
N GLU A 94 13.53 -7.10 1.99
CA GLU A 94 13.26 -5.81 2.57
C GLU A 94 12.05 -5.89 3.50
N THR A 95 12.22 -5.40 4.72
CA THR A 95 11.21 -5.45 5.77
C THR A 95 10.38 -4.17 5.85
N ARG A 96 10.71 -3.15 5.05
CA ARG A 96 9.95 -1.90 4.98
C ARG A 96 9.30 -1.76 3.62
N TRP A 97 7.98 -1.65 3.61
CA TRP A 97 7.17 -1.54 2.42
C TRP A 97 6.34 -0.27 2.45
N GLU A 98 6.26 0.45 1.34
CA GLU A 98 5.27 1.49 1.17
C GLU A 98 3.93 0.85 0.81
N ILE A 99 2.90 1.16 1.57
CA ILE A 99 1.55 0.65 1.35
C ILE A 99 0.70 1.77 0.79
N GLU A 100 0.10 1.53 -0.37
CA GLU A 100 -0.91 2.40 -0.96
C GLU A 100 -2.29 1.81 -0.71
N LEU A 101 -3.13 2.50 0.05
CA LEU A 101 -4.53 2.16 0.23
C LEU A 101 -5.41 2.77 -0.87
N ALA A 102 -6.70 2.50 -0.79
CA ALA A 102 -7.68 3.19 -1.62
C ALA A 102 -7.71 4.71 -1.35
N PRO A 103 -8.26 5.53 -2.29
CA PRO A 103 -8.51 6.94 -2.02
C PRO A 103 -9.36 7.15 -0.78
N LEU A 104 -9.18 8.29 -0.08
CA LEU A 104 -9.91 8.57 1.16
C LEU A 104 -11.43 8.47 1.01
N GLN A 105 -11.97 8.87 -0.14
CA GLN A 105 -13.40 8.74 -0.41
C GLN A 105 -13.88 7.28 -0.32
N ARG A 106 -13.07 6.33 -0.82
CA ARG A 106 -13.38 4.90 -0.73
C ARG A 106 -13.19 4.38 0.69
N LEU A 107 -12.13 4.80 1.39
CA LEU A 107 -11.93 4.43 2.79
C LEU A 107 -13.10 4.90 3.67
N ASN A 108 -13.63 6.10 3.41
CA ASN A 108 -14.82 6.63 4.08
C ASN A 108 -16.07 5.81 3.74
N ALA A 109 -16.27 5.42 2.48
CA ALA A 109 -17.40 4.57 2.07
C ALA A 109 -17.38 3.20 2.78
N TRP A 110 -16.18 2.65 2.99
CA TRP A 110 -15.96 1.42 3.76
C TRP A 110 -15.94 1.62 5.28
N GLN A 111 -16.04 2.86 5.74
CA GLN A 111 -15.90 3.25 7.15
C GLN A 111 -14.62 2.69 7.79
N VAL A 112 -13.52 2.67 7.01
CA VAL A 112 -12.21 2.25 7.52
C VAL A 112 -11.78 3.26 8.59
N PRO A 113 -11.51 2.83 9.82
CA PRO A 113 -10.94 3.74 10.81
C PRO A 113 -9.56 4.17 10.36
N GLU A 114 -9.21 5.43 10.63
CA GLU A 114 -7.85 5.91 10.36
C GLU A 114 -6.83 5.01 11.07
N ILE A 115 -5.89 4.48 10.29
CA ILE A 115 -4.78 3.68 10.81
C ILE A 115 -3.88 4.60 11.62
N LYS A 116 -3.48 4.16 12.83
CA LYS A 116 -2.60 4.92 13.70
C LYS A 116 -1.18 4.37 13.69
N GLU A 117 -0.22 5.23 13.96
CA GLU A 117 1.19 4.85 14.12
C GLU A 117 1.30 3.72 15.16
N GLY A 118 2.05 2.66 14.84
CA GLY A 118 2.22 1.51 15.71
C GLY A 118 1.10 0.48 15.65
N GLN A 119 0.05 0.69 14.86
CA GLN A 119 -1.03 -0.28 14.71
C GLN A 119 -0.58 -1.50 13.90
N HIS A 120 -0.92 -2.69 14.38
CA HIS A 120 -0.65 -3.94 13.67
C HIS A 120 -1.81 -4.29 12.73
N LEU A 121 -1.48 -4.73 11.51
CA LEU A 121 -2.45 -5.02 10.46
C LEU A 121 -1.91 -6.02 9.43
N GLY A 122 -2.83 -6.65 8.72
CA GLY A 122 -2.56 -7.50 7.56
C GLY A 122 -3.03 -6.86 6.26
N LEU A 123 -2.40 -7.22 5.16
CA LEU A 123 -2.71 -6.74 3.82
C LEU A 123 -2.61 -7.90 2.84
N LEU A 124 -3.50 -7.91 1.85
CA LEU A 124 -3.32 -8.65 0.63
C LEU A 124 -3.41 -7.65 -0.52
N GLY A 125 -2.43 -7.67 -1.42
CA GLY A 125 -2.38 -6.72 -2.51
C GLY A 125 -1.39 -7.15 -3.58
N PHE A 126 -0.95 -6.20 -4.39
CA PHE A 126 -0.08 -6.49 -5.51
C PHE A 126 1.13 -5.57 -5.50
N THR A 127 2.26 -6.13 -5.93
CA THR A 127 3.50 -5.39 -6.18
C THR A 127 3.85 -5.47 -7.67
N PHE A 128 4.96 -4.87 -8.07
CA PHE A 128 5.42 -4.93 -9.45
C PHE A 128 5.81 -6.36 -9.85
N LYS A 129 5.77 -6.63 -11.16
CA LYS A 129 6.12 -7.94 -11.72
C LYS A 129 7.49 -8.41 -11.25
N GLU A 130 7.56 -9.68 -10.84
CA GLU A 130 8.77 -10.31 -10.28
C GLU A 130 9.33 -9.62 -9.02
N ASP A 131 8.53 -8.79 -8.35
CA ASP A 131 8.95 -7.99 -7.18
C ASP A 131 10.11 -7.03 -7.51
N LYS A 132 10.19 -6.55 -8.76
CA LYS A 132 11.22 -5.61 -9.22
C LYS A 132 10.86 -4.16 -8.89
N GLY A 133 11.87 -3.35 -8.54
CA GLY A 133 11.69 -1.94 -8.19
C GLY A 133 11.39 -1.73 -6.72
N GLU A 134 10.79 -0.60 -6.38
CA GLU A 134 10.53 -0.23 -4.97
C GLU A 134 9.63 -1.25 -4.25
N PRO A 135 9.79 -1.43 -2.92
CA PRO A 135 8.94 -2.31 -2.11
C PRO A 135 7.58 -1.64 -1.84
N VAL A 136 6.78 -1.50 -2.90
CA VAL A 136 5.43 -0.93 -2.84
C VAL A 136 4.40 -2.07 -2.92
N LEU A 137 3.34 -1.97 -2.11
CA LEU A 137 2.16 -2.81 -2.21
C LEU A 137 0.90 -1.94 -2.35
N ARG A 138 0.17 -2.14 -3.45
CA ARG A 138 -1.18 -1.61 -3.62
C ARG A 138 -2.17 -2.58 -2.99
N ALA A 139 -2.88 -2.14 -1.97
CA ALA A 139 -3.80 -3.02 -1.23
C ALA A 139 -5.03 -3.39 -2.07
N GLU A 140 -5.39 -4.68 -2.06
CA GLU A 140 -6.67 -5.22 -2.53
C GLU A 140 -7.63 -5.46 -1.36
N TYR A 141 -7.09 -5.98 -0.26
CA TYR A 141 -7.79 -6.17 1.00
C TYR A 141 -6.92 -5.69 2.17
N LEU A 142 -7.57 -5.01 3.12
CA LEU A 142 -7.01 -4.64 4.42
C LEU A 142 -7.64 -5.51 5.50
N PHE A 143 -6.82 -6.12 6.34
CA PHE A 143 -7.22 -6.84 7.54
C PHE A 143 -6.85 -6.00 8.77
N LEU A 144 -7.86 -5.47 9.46
CA LEU A 144 -7.66 -4.52 10.56
C LEU A 144 -8.68 -4.77 11.67
N ASN A 145 -8.21 -4.98 12.90
CA ASN A 145 -9.04 -5.17 14.09
C ASN A 145 -10.13 -6.25 13.91
N GLY A 146 -9.77 -7.38 13.30
CA GLY A 146 -10.69 -8.50 13.03
C GLY A 146 -11.70 -8.26 11.91
N LYS A 147 -11.62 -7.12 11.21
CA LYS A 147 -12.45 -6.79 10.04
C LYS A 147 -11.64 -6.86 8.74
N VAL A 148 -12.35 -7.12 7.64
CA VAL A 148 -11.79 -7.12 6.29
C VAL A 148 -12.44 -5.99 5.51
N TYR A 149 -11.63 -5.21 4.79
CA TYR A 149 -12.09 -4.09 3.96
C TYR A 149 -11.62 -4.29 2.53
N GLY A 150 -12.53 -4.15 1.56
CA GLY A 150 -12.19 -4.15 0.13
C GLY A 150 -11.56 -2.83 -0.29
N MET A 151 -10.53 -2.88 -1.14
CA MET A 151 -9.82 -1.69 -1.62
C MET A 151 -10.03 -1.42 -3.11
N ARG A 152 -10.64 -2.35 -3.86
CA ARG A 152 -10.86 -2.21 -5.31
C ARG A 152 -11.91 -1.18 -5.63
N SER A 153 -13.06 -1.26 -4.96
CA SER A 153 -14.24 -0.43 -5.22
C SER A 153 -15.05 -0.19 -3.95
N SER A 154 -16.15 0.54 -4.04
CA SER A 154 -17.04 0.79 -2.91
C SER A 154 -17.72 -0.50 -2.42
N PRO A 155 -18.26 -0.53 -1.18
CA PRO A 155 -19.14 -1.61 -0.73
C PRO A 155 -20.33 -1.80 -1.68
N ALA A 156 -20.73 -3.06 -1.89
CA ALA A 156 -21.94 -3.41 -2.66
C ALA A 156 -23.23 -3.16 -1.87
#